data_AF-A0A4D4MG20-F1
#
_entry.id   AF-A0A4D4MG20-F1
#
_cell.length_a   1.000
_cell.length_b   1.000
_cell.length_c   1.000
_cell.angle_alpha   90.00
_cell.angle_beta   90.00
_cell.angle_gamma   90.00
#
_symmetry.space_group_name_H-M   'P 1'
#
loop_
_entity.id
_entity.type
_entity.pdbx_description
1 polymer ?
#
loop_
_entity_poly.entity_id
_entity_poly.type
_entity_poly.pdbx_seq_one_letter_code
_entity_poly.pdbx_strand_id
1 'polypeptide(L)'
;MSKVLLVHAKGGPPLGHVLSRTAAKAEVHLLALSALPPAVAGSARRLCASVVTPADAQHSDLVSLIVERAKAVGADAVLTFSEYAVVAVAAACEALGLAGRAVPPRSPVTSG
;
A
#
# COMPACT_ATOMS: atom_id res chain seq x y z
N MET A 1 -4.20 11.02 13.37
CA MET A 1 -4.15 11.14 11.90
C MET A 1 -3.96 9.73 11.37
N SER A 2 -4.75 9.29 10.39
CA SER A 2 -4.63 7.91 9.89
C SER A 2 -3.31 7.72 9.14
N LYS A 3 -2.66 6.58 9.35
CA LYS A 3 -1.45 6.16 8.63
C LYS A 3 -1.81 5.22 7.50
N VAL A 4 -1.34 5.54 6.31
CA VAL A 4 -1.61 4.75 5.10
C VAL A 4 -0.31 4.20 4.55
N LEU A 5 -0.25 2.88 4.34
CA LEU A 5 0.76 2.28 3.48
C LEU A 5 0.25 2.33 2.03
N LEU A 6 0.86 3.18 1.21
CA LEU A 6 0.64 3.19 -0.23
C LEU A 6 1.65 2.26 -0.90
N VAL A 7 1.15 1.21 -1.56
CA VAL A 7 1.95 0.28 -2.35
C VAL A 7 1.94 0.73 -3.80
N HIS A 8 3.14 0.99 -4.33
CA HIS A 8 3.34 1.38 -5.72
C HIS A 8 4.09 0.28 -6.47
N ALA A 9 3.55 -0.13 -7.61
CA ALA A 9 4.21 -0.91 -8.63
C ALA A 9 3.94 -0.27 -10.01
N LYS A 10 4.32 -0.95 -11.09
CA LYS A 10 4.04 -0.52 -12.46
C LYS A 10 2.51 -0.39 -12.69
N GLY A 11 2.09 0.48 -13.60
CA GLY A 11 0.66 0.65 -13.94
C GLY A 11 -0.13 1.50 -12.94
N GLY A 12 -1.36 1.85 -13.33
CA GLY A 12 -2.21 2.76 -12.55
C GLY A 12 -2.09 4.25 -12.92
N PRO A 13 -2.77 5.14 -12.18
CA PRO A 13 -2.70 6.58 -12.38
C PRO A 13 -1.32 7.15 -12.01
N PRO A 14 -0.98 8.37 -12.50
CA PRO A 14 0.29 9.01 -12.19
C PRO A 14 0.55 9.09 -10.67
N LEU A 15 1.68 8.52 -10.22
CA LEU A 15 1.99 8.42 -8.79
C LEU A 15 1.99 9.77 -8.07
N GLY A 16 2.47 10.84 -8.73
CA GLY A 16 2.43 12.19 -8.17
C GLY A 16 1.01 12.68 -7.86
N HIS A 17 0.03 12.34 -8.71
CA HIS A 17 -1.38 12.67 -8.49
C HIS A 17 -1.94 11.91 -7.28
N VAL A 18 -1.65 10.61 -7.18
CA VAL A 18 -2.06 9.77 -6.06
C VAL A 18 -1.48 10.29 -4.75
N LEU A 19 -0.15 10.50 -4.71
CA LEU A 19 0.56 10.96 -3.51
C LEU A 19 0.00 12.27 -2.97
N SER A 20 -0.24 13.25 -3.85
CA SER A 20 -0.79 14.54 -3.43
C SER A 20 -2.19 14.40 -2.81
N ARG A 21 -3.04 13.53 -3.35
CA ARG A 21 -4.39 13.31 -2.84
C ARG A 21 -4.40 12.52 -1.53
N THR A 22 -3.57 11.49 -1.41
CA THR A 22 -3.48 10.68 -0.19
C THR A 22 -2.86 11.47 0.95
N ALA A 23 -1.77 12.21 0.69
CA ALA A 23 -1.09 13.03 1.71
C ALA A 23 -1.96 14.18 2.24
N ALA A 24 -2.95 14.64 1.46
CA ALA A 24 -3.94 15.61 1.92
C ALA A 24 -4.96 15.05 2.93
N LYS A 25 -4.98 13.73 3.16
CA LYS A 25 -5.97 13.04 4.01
C LYS A 25 -5.35 12.15 5.09
N ALA A 26 -4.10 11.75 4.93
CA ALA A 26 -3.43 10.77 5.79
C ALA A 26 -1.91 10.99 5.81
N GLU A 27 -1.25 10.45 6.83
CA GLU A 27 0.21 10.30 6.83
C GLU A 27 0.60 9.12 5.92
N VAL A 28 1.42 9.39 4.89
CA VAL A 28 1.70 8.40 3.84
C VAL A 28 3.05 7.74 4.07
N HIS A 29 3.05 6.40 4.11
CA HIS A 29 4.25 5.58 3.96
C HIS A 29 4.20 4.91 2.58
N LEU A 30 5.24 5.08 1.77
CA LEU A 30 5.31 4.53 0.42
C LEU A 30 6.18 3.27 0.40
N LEU A 31 5.63 2.17 -0.10
CA LEU A 31 6.37 0.97 -0.50
C LEU A 31 6.44 0.94 -2.03
N ALA A 32 7.61 1.20 -2.59
CA ALA A 32 7.86 1.26 -4.02
C ALA A 32 8.48 -0.06 -4.51
N LEU A 33 7.64 -0.94 -5.06
CA LEU A 33 8.01 -2.23 -5.66
C LEU A 33 8.66 -2.08 -7.05
N SER A 34 8.50 -0.91 -7.66
CA SER A 34 9.19 -0.52 -8.89
C SER A 34 9.91 0.80 -8.69
N ALA A 35 10.96 1.04 -9.48
CA ALA A 35 11.68 2.30 -9.47
C ALA A 35 10.72 3.50 -9.63
N LEU A 36 10.89 4.51 -8.77
CA LEU A 36 10.09 5.71 -8.84
C LEU A 36 10.48 6.53 -10.08
N PRO A 37 9.51 7.07 -10.83
CA PRO A 37 9.81 8.03 -11.89
C PRO A 37 10.63 9.21 -11.34
N PRO A 38 11.72 9.64 -11.99
CA PRO A 38 12.58 10.72 -11.49
C PRO A 38 11.82 12.01 -11.16
N ALA A 39 10.82 12.35 -12.00
CA ALA A 39 9.95 13.51 -11.81
C ALA A 39 9.11 13.46 -10.51
N VAL A 40 8.88 12.27 -9.95
CA VAL A 40 8.06 12.07 -8.75
C VAL A 40 8.91 11.83 -7.49
N ALA A 41 10.17 11.40 -7.64
CA ALA A 41 11.04 11.05 -6.52
C ALA A 41 11.20 12.19 -5.48
N GLY A 42 11.38 13.43 -5.94
CA GLY A 42 11.48 14.60 -5.05
C GLY A 42 10.19 14.87 -4.28
N SER A 43 9.02 14.73 -4.94
CA SER A 43 7.72 14.90 -4.30
C SER A 43 7.41 13.77 -3.33
N ALA A 44 7.76 12.52 -3.66
CA ALA A 44 7.59 11.37 -2.77
C ALA A 44 8.34 11.57 -1.45
N ARG A 45 9.59 12.06 -1.49
CA ARG A 45 10.38 12.37 -0.29
C ARG A 45 9.78 13.49 0.58
N ARG A 46 9.02 14.42 0.00
CA ARG A 46 8.37 15.51 0.75
C ARG A 46 6.99 15.14 1.29
N LEU A 47 6.23 14.34 0.54
CA LEU A 47 4.84 14.02 0.84
C LEU A 47 4.67 12.74 1.66
N CYS A 48 5.69 11.88 1.71
CA CYS A 48 5.65 10.64 2.49
C CYS A 48 6.48 10.78 3.77
N ALA A 49 5.96 10.27 4.88
CA ALA A 49 6.70 10.08 6.13
C ALA A 49 7.82 9.04 5.98
N SER A 50 7.68 8.10 5.03
CA SER A 50 8.78 7.21 4.63
C SER A 50 8.61 6.74 3.19
N VAL A 51 9.72 6.50 2.49
CA VAL A 51 9.75 5.84 1.19
C VAL A 51 10.70 4.65 1.29
N VAL A 52 10.22 3.45 0.98
CA VAL A 52 11.02 2.22 0.99
C VAL A 52 10.94 1.55 -0.37
N THR A 53 12.10 1.19 -0.91
CA THR A 53 12.25 0.30 -2.06
C THR A 53 12.87 -0.99 -1.54
N PRO A 54 12.18 -2.14 -1.62
CA PRO A 54 12.74 -3.43 -1.25
C PRO A 54 14.02 -3.70 -2.06
N ALA A 55 15.04 -4.27 -1.44
CA ALA A 55 16.18 -4.78 -2.18
C ALA A 55 15.79 -6.08 -2.90
N ASP A 56 16.32 -6.33 -4.10
CA ASP A 56 16.00 -7.51 -4.93
C ASP A 56 16.20 -8.84 -4.18
N ALA A 57 17.07 -8.88 -3.16
CA ALA A 57 17.29 -10.06 -2.32
C ALA A 57 16.11 -10.41 -1.38
N GLN A 58 15.12 -9.52 -1.23
CA GLN A 58 13.86 -9.82 -0.56
C GLN A 58 12.93 -10.58 -1.51
N HIS A 59 13.30 -11.82 -1.85
CA HIS A 59 12.41 -12.81 -2.47
C HIS A 59 11.33 -13.31 -1.48
N SER A 60 10.93 -12.47 -0.53
CA SER A 60 9.76 -12.71 0.31
C SER A 60 8.51 -12.60 -0.55
N ASP A 61 7.55 -13.49 -0.31
CA ASP A 61 6.19 -13.36 -0.83
C ASP A 61 5.68 -11.90 -0.68
N LEU A 62 5.11 -11.35 -1.75
CA LEU A 62 4.73 -9.94 -1.82
C LEU A 62 3.71 -9.57 -0.74
N VAL A 63 2.81 -10.50 -0.39
CA VAL A 63 1.85 -10.28 0.70
C VAL A 63 2.59 -10.10 2.02
N SER A 64 3.52 -11.00 2.33
CA SER A 64 4.36 -10.93 3.54
C SER A 64 5.12 -9.61 3.64
N LEU A 65 5.74 -9.15 2.55
CA LEU A 65 6.42 -7.86 2.49
C LEU A 65 5.50 -6.68 2.81
N ILE A 66 4.28 -6.67 2.24
CA ILE A 66 3.28 -5.62 2.49
C ILE A 66 2.84 -5.65 3.96
N VAL A 67 2.56 -6.85 4.50
CA VAL A 67 2.14 -7.05 5.89
C VAL A 67 3.20 -6.58 6.86
N GLU A 68 4.45 -6.98 6.66
CA GLU A 68 5.59 -6.56 7.49
C GLU A 68 5.74 -5.04 7.46
N ARG A 69 5.68 -4.44 6.26
CA ARG A 69 5.81 -2.99 6.14
C ARG A 69 4.65 -2.25 6.81
N ALA A 70 3.42 -2.74 6.66
CA ALA A 70 2.23 -2.16 7.26
C ALA A 70 2.32 -2.20 8.80
N LYS A 71 2.74 -3.33 9.36
CA LYS A 71 2.99 -3.50 10.81
C LYS A 71 4.08 -2.55 11.29
N ALA A 72 5.21 -2.48 10.57
CA ALA A 72 6.36 -1.66 10.96
C ALA A 72 6.04 -0.17 11.06
N VAL A 73 5.12 0.34 10.23
CA VAL A 73 4.71 1.76 10.27
C VAL A 73 3.45 2.00 11.12
N GLY A 74 2.77 0.93 11.55
CA GLY A 74 1.46 1.00 12.20
C GLY A 74 0.38 1.54 11.28
N ALA A 75 0.28 1.00 10.06
CA ALA A 75 -0.69 1.46 9.07
C ALA A 75 -2.13 1.09 9.48
N ASP A 76 -3.02 2.07 9.42
CA ASP A 76 -4.47 1.89 9.60
C ASP A 76 -5.14 1.41 8.30
N ALA A 77 -4.46 1.57 7.16
CA ALA A 77 -4.93 1.11 5.86
C ALA A 77 -3.77 0.83 4.91
N VAL A 78 -3.98 -0.11 3.98
CA VAL A 78 -3.08 -0.38 2.86
C VAL A 78 -3.82 -0.10 1.55
N LEU A 79 -3.21 0.69 0.67
CA LEU A 79 -3.79 1.09 -0.61
C LEU A 79 -2.84 0.76 -1.76
N THR A 80 -3.39 0.43 -2.92
CA THR A 80 -2.68 0.42 -4.20
C THR A 80 -3.59 0.98 -5.27
N PHE A 81 -2.97 1.62 -6.27
CA PHE A 81 -3.62 1.97 -7.53
C PHE A 81 -2.95 1.28 -8.73
N SER A 82 -1.97 0.42 -8.47
CA SER A 82 -1.34 -0.43 -9.46
C SER A 82 -2.11 -1.75 -9.55
N GLU A 83 -2.53 -2.12 -10.75
CA GLU A 83 -3.18 -3.40 -11.08
C GLU A 83 -2.37 -4.61 -10.63
N TYR A 84 -1.03 -4.53 -10.71
CA TYR A 84 -0.12 -5.61 -10.35
C TYR A 84 -0.07 -5.91 -8.85
N ALA A 85 -0.48 -4.95 -8.02
CA ALA A 85 -0.45 -5.10 -6.57
C ALA A 85 -1.85 -5.30 -5.95
N VAL A 86 -2.93 -5.25 -6.73
CA VAL A 86 -4.31 -5.32 -6.20
C VAL A 86 -4.55 -6.59 -5.39
N VAL A 87 -4.22 -7.75 -5.97
CA VAL A 87 -4.44 -9.06 -5.31
C VAL A 87 -3.59 -9.18 -4.05
N ALA A 88 -2.31 -8.79 -4.11
CA ALA A 88 -1.43 -8.88 -2.96
C ALA A 88 -1.82 -7.92 -1.84
N VAL A 89 -2.28 -6.70 -2.17
CA VAL A 89 -2.80 -5.76 -1.17
C VAL A 89 -4.09 -6.25 -0.54
N ALA A 90 -5.00 -6.85 -1.32
CA ALA A 90 -6.23 -7.44 -0.78
C ALA A 90 -5.90 -8.55 0.23
N ALA A 91 -5.02 -9.48 -0.14
CA ALA A 91 -4.57 -10.56 0.75
C ALA A 91 -3.85 -10.01 2.00
N ALA A 92 -3.05 -8.95 1.86
CA ALA A 92 -2.38 -8.32 2.99
C ALA A 92 -3.38 -7.66 3.95
N CYS A 93 -4.40 -6.98 3.43
CA CYS A 93 -5.47 -6.40 4.26
C CYS A 93 -6.21 -7.48 5.03
N GLU A 94 -6.56 -8.61 4.40
CA GLU A 94 -7.17 -9.76 5.08
C GLU A 94 -6.26 -10.29 6.21
N ALA A 95 -4.97 -10.50 5.93
CA ALA A 95 -4.00 -10.96 6.92
C ALA A 95 -3.77 -9.98 8.09
N LEU A 96 -3.98 -8.68 7.85
CA LEU A 96 -3.87 -7.62 8.87
C LEU A 96 -5.18 -7.38 9.62
N GLY A 97 -6.29 -8.01 9.23
CA GLY A 97 -7.62 -7.70 9.75
C GLY A 97 -8.08 -6.27 9.41
N LEU A 98 -7.48 -5.64 8.40
CA LEU A 98 -7.88 -4.33 7.92
C LEU A 98 -9.06 -4.48 6.97
N ALA A 99 -10.04 -3.60 7.08
CA ALA A 99 -11.17 -3.56 6.16
C ALA A 99 -10.66 -3.25 4.74
N GLY A 100 -10.39 -4.29 3.95
CA GLY A 100 -10.04 -4.17 2.55
C GLY A 100 -11.25 -3.61 1.80
N ARG A 101 -11.15 -2.40 1.28
CA ARG A 101 -12.22 -1.74 0.50
C ARG A 101 -12.58 -2.47 -0.81
N ALA A 102 -12.02 -3.67 -1.04
CA ALA A 102 -12.27 -4.54 -2.17
C ALA A 102 -13.26 -5.69 -1.87
N VAL A 103 -13.55 -6.01 -0.60
CA VAL A 103 -14.49 -7.10 -0.25
C VAL A 103 -15.39 -6.66 0.92
N PRO A 104 -16.73 -6.59 0.75
CA PRO A 104 -17.62 -6.42 1.89
C PRO A 104 -17.48 -7.61 2.85
N PRO A 105 -17.60 -7.41 4.17
CA PRO A 105 -17.51 -8.51 5.13
C PRO A 105 -18.53 -9.59 4.74
N ARG A 106 -18.08 -10.83 4.56
CA ARG A 106 -19.00 -11.95 4.35
C ARG A 106 -19.82 -12.11 5.62
N SER A 107 -21.14 -11.94 5.52
CA SER A 107 -22.05 -12.33 6.59
C SER A 107 -21.81 -13.80 6.95
N PRO A 108 -21.79 -14.18 8.24
CA PRO A 108 -21.69 -15.57 8.62
C PRO A 108 -22.89 -16.32 8.02
N VAL A 109 -22.60 -17.40 7.28
CA VAL A 109 -23.64 -18.34 6.85
C VAL A 109 -24.08 -19.09 8.10
N THR A 110 -25.21 -18.70 8.68
CA THR A 110 -25.93 -19.56 9.62
C THR A 110 -26.51 -20.73 8.83
N SER A 111 -25.84 -21.88 8.92
CA SER A 111 -26.41 -23.17 8.54
C SER A 111 -27.62 -23.44 9.45
N GLY A 112 -28.81 -23.49 8.86
CA GLY A 112 -30.01 -24.06 9.48
C GLY A 112 -30.06 -25.57 9.30
#